data_AF-A0A4R3K937-F1
#
_entry.id   AF-A0A4R3K937-F1
#
_cell.length_a   1.000
_cell.length_b   1.000
_cell.length_c   1.000
_cell.angle_alpha   90.00
_cell.angle_beta   90.00
_cell.angle_gamma   90.00
#
_symmetry.space_group_name_H-M   'P 1'
#
loop_
_entity.id
_entity.type
_entity.pdbx_description
1 polymer ?
#
loop_
_entity_poly.entity_id
_entity_poly.type
_entity_poly.pdbx_seq_one_letter_code
_entity_poly.pdbx_strand_id
1 'polypeptide(L)'
;MTREEFIDEVLGLIKEIEDDHSETTFLVGYINEQMLTSDFEVPLEELMAILREYKPHIYLHMKITSSGDFRKLLNTEMTAEEALKRLGKETF
;
A
#
# COMPACT_ATOMS: atom_id res chain seq x y z
N MET A 1 8.37 -17.52 8.09
CA MET A 1 7.72 -16.43 8.83
C MET A 1 6.34 -16.90 9.24
N THR A 2 5.93 -16.64 10.48
CA THR A 2 4.57 -16.87 10.98
C THR A 2 3.72 -15.61 10.80
N ARG A 3 2.40 -15.71 11.01
CA ARG A 3 1.49 -14.54 10.95
C ARG A 3 1.84 -13.46 11.98
N GLU A 4 2.19 -13.87 13.20
CA GLU A 4 2.56 -12.95 14.27
C GLU A 4 3.88 -12.23 13.94
N GLU A 5 4.87 -12.97 13.43
CA GLU A 5 6.15 -12.40 12.97
C GLU A 5 5.94 -11.35 11.87
N PHE A 6 5.06 -11.61 10.90
CA PHE A 6 4.74 -10.66 9.83
C PHE A 6 4.06 -9.39 10.36
N ILE A 7 3.07 -9.53 11.24
CA ILE A 7 2.35 -8.39 11.82
C ILE A 7 3.31 -7.52 12.64
N ASP A 8 4.17 -8.14 13.46
CA ASP A 8 5.15 -7.42 14.27
C ASP A 8 6.20 -6.70 13.41
N GLU A 9 6.68 -7.34 12.33
CA GLU A 9 7.61 -6.73 11.38
C GLU A 9 6.97 -5.53 10.68
N VAL A 10 5.74 -5.66 10.19
CA VAL A 10 5.04 -4.56 9.51
C VAL A 10 4.68 -3.43 10.47
N LEU A 11 4.26 -3.74 11.70
CA LEU A 11 4.04 -2.72 12.73
C LEU A 11 5.33 -2.01 13.13
N GLY A 12 6.47 -2.72 13.14
CA GLY A 12 7.79 -2.15 13.33
C GLY A 12 8.11 -1.15 12.23
N LEU A 13 7.99 -1.57 10.97
CA LEU A 13 8.24 -0.72 9.80
C LEU A 13 7.32 0.52 9.79
N ILE A 14 6.02 0.35 10.04
CA ILE A 14 5.04 1.46 10.09
C ILE A 14 5.41 2.51 11.15
N LYS A 15 6.00 2.09 12.27
CA LYS A 15 6.41 2.99 13.35
C LYS A 15 7.72 3.73 13.04
N GLU A 16 8.63 3.10 12.32
CA GLU A 16 9.93 3.68 11.97
C GLU A 16 9.85 4.64 10.78
N ILE A 17 8.88 4.41 9.89
CA ILE A 17 8.73 5.22 8.68
C ILE A 17 8.30 6.65 9.03
N GLU A 18 9.10 7.63 8.59
CA GLU A 18 8.69 9.03 8.60
C GLU A 18 7.54 9.26 7.61
N ASP A 19 6.73 10.31 7.79
CA ASP A 19 5.64 10.66 6.86
C ASP A 19 6.16 11.28 5.55
N ASP A 20 7.19 10.67 4.96
CA ASP A 20 7.76 11.07 3.68
C ASP A 20 7.31 10.14 2.53
N HIS A 21 7.36 10.70 1.33
CA HIS A 21 6.82 10.06 0.14
C HIS A 21 7.68 8.87 -0.35
N SER A 22 8.98 8.88 -0.04
CA SER A 22 9.93 7.83 -0.41
C SER A 22 9.73 6.57 0.42
N GLU A 23 9.61 6.73 1.73
CA GLU A 23 9.46 5.61 2.67
C GLU A 23 8.08 4.97 2.57
N THR A 24 7.06 5.77 2.27
CA THR A 24 5.73 5.26 1.89
C THR A 24 5.80 4.32 0.69
N THR A 25 6.57 4.69 -0.34
CA THR A 25 6.70 3.89 -1.57
C THR A 25 7.44 2.57 -1.29
N PHE A 26 8.47 2.62 -0.43
CA PHE A 26 9.20 1.44 0.01
C PHE A 26 8.31 0.45 0.76
N LEU A 27 7.53 0.91 1.74
CA LEU A 27 6.62 0.05 2.51
C LEU A 27 5.56 -0.60 1.63
N VAL A 28 4.97 0.16 0.70
CA VAL A 28 3.99 -0.38 -0.25
C VAL A 28 4.62 -1.43 -1.17
N GLY A 29 5.84 -1.19 -1.65
CA GLY A 29 6.61 -2.16 -2.44
C GLY A 29 6.87 -3.45 -1.65
N TYR A 30 7.39 -3.33 -0.43
CA TYR A 30 7.65 -4.46 0.46
C TYR A 30 6.37 -5.28 0.73
N ILE A 31 5.27 -4.63 1.10
CA ILE A 31 3.98 -5.31 1.35
C ILE A 31 3.51 -6.06 0.11
N ASN A 32 3.58 -5.44 -1.08
CA ASN A 32 3.18 -6.09 -2.33
C ASN A 32 4.07 -7.29 -2.67
N GLU A 33 5.39 -7.20 -2.47
CA GLU A 33 6.31 -8.31 -2.69
C GLU A 33 6.04 -9.47 -1.72
N GLN A 34 5.81 -9.18 -0.44
CA GLN A 34 5.44 -10.19 0.55
C GLN A 34 4.12 -10.88 0.18
N MET A 35 3.13 -10.13 -0.31
CA MET A 35 1.87 -10.67 -0.82
C MET A 35 2.01 -11.55 -2.06
N LEU A 36 2.98 -11.28 -2.94
CA LEU A 36 3.19 -12.04 -4.18
C LEU A 36 4.02 -13.30 -3.98
N THR A 37 4.93 -13.29 -2.99
CA THR A 37 5.94 -14.34 -2.79
C THR A 37 5.56 -15.35 -1.71
N SER A 38 4.58 -15.01 -0.86
CA SER A 38 4.15 -15.86 0.23
C SER A 38 2.86 -16.62 -0.14
N ASP A 39 2.78 -17.91 0.18
CA ASP A 39 1.50 -18.67 0.27
C ASP A 39 0.59 -18.13 1.40
N PHE A 40 0.92 -16.97 1.95
CA PHE A 40 0.22 -16.36 3.06
C PHE A 40 -1.09 -15.74 2.58
N GLU A 41 -2.18 -16.24 3.14
CA GLU A 41 -3.35 -15.43 3.45
C GLU A 41 -2.96 -14.40 4.52
N VAL A 42 -2.06 -13.45 4.19
CA VAL A 42 -1.95 -12.24 5.02
C VAL A 42 -3.35 -11.67 5.07
N PRO A 43 -3.91 -11.38 6.25
CA PRO A 43 -5.17 -10.66 6.36
C PRO A 43 -4.92 -9.23 5.89
N LEU A 44 -4.92 -9.03 4.57
CA LEU A 44 -4.80 -7.74 3.91
C LEU A 44 -5.76 -6.73 4.55
N GLU A 45 -6.92 -7.21 4.99
CA GLU A 45 -7.91 -6.44 5.73
C GLU A 45 -7.37 -5.88 7.06
N GLU A 46 -6.63 -6.66 7.85
CA GLU A 46 -6.03 -6.21 9.12
C GLU A 46 -4.90 -5.22 8.87
N LEU A 47 -4.05 -5.49 7.87
CA LEU A 47 -3.00 -4.56 7.47
C LEU A 47 -3.58 -3.22 6.98
N MET A 48 -4.61 -3.27 6.14
CA MET A 48 -5.32 -2.09 5.67
C MET A 48 -6.03 -1.36 6.83
N ALA A 49 -6.50 -2.08 7.86
CA ALA A 49 -7.05 -1.46 9.06
C ALA A 49 -5.98 -0.71 9.88
N ILE A 50 -4.80 -1.32 10.10
CA ILE A 50 -3.67 -0.69 10.79
C ILE A 50 -3.20 0.54 10.01
N LEU A 51 -2.97 0.42 8.71
CA LEU A 51 -2.55 1.55 7.87
C LEU A 51 -3.59 2.67 7.89
N ARG A 52 -4.88 2.35 7.89
CA ARG A 52 -5.95 3.35 7.97
C ARG A 52 -5.87 4.17 9.26
N GLU A 53 -5.52 3.55 10.38
CA GLU A 53 -5.48 4.19 11.70
C GLU A 53 -4.18 4.98 11.92
N TYR A 54 -3.03 4.39 11.56
CA TYR A 54 -1.72 4.95 11.91
C TYR A 54 -1.04 5.71 10.76
N LYS A 55 -1.34 5.37 9.49
CA LYS A 55 -0.69 5.92 8.30
C LYS A 55 -1.71 6.10 7.15
N PRO A 56 -2.72 6.97 7.30
CA PRO A 56 -3.88 7.04 6.41
C PRO A 56 -3.52 7.39 4.95
N HIS A 57 -2.41 8.12 4.73
CA HIS A 57 -1.89 8.42 3.40
C HIS A 57 -1.36 7.17 2.68
N ILE A 58 -0.69 6.26 3.40
CA ILE A 58 -0.21 4.97 2.89
C ILE A 58 -1.39 4.05 2.59
N TYR A 59 -2.35 3.96 3.51
CA TYR A 59 -3.60 3.22 3.30
C TYR A 59 -4.31 3.66 2.02
N LEU A 60 -4.45 4.98 1.84
CA LEU A 60 -5.10 5.55 0.67
C LEU A 60 -4.30 5.24 -0.59
N HIS A 61 -2.97 5.40 -0.56
CA HIS A 61 -2.10 5.08 -1.68
C HIS A 61 -2.28 3.61 -2.11
N MET A 62 -2.24 2.68 -1.17
CA MET A 62 -2.48 1.25 -1.42
C MET A 62 -3.87 0.99 -1.97
N LYS A 63 -4.91 1.65 -1.43
CA LYS A 63 -6.29 1.50 -1.91
C LYS A 63 -6.44 1.97 -3.36
N ILE A 64 -5.79 3.08 -3.72
CA ILE A 64 -5.82 3.60 -5.09
C ILE A 64 -5.04 2.67 -6.01
N THR A 65 -3.80 2.29 -5.67
CA THR A 65 -2.96 1.46 -6.55
C THR A 65 -3.47 0.02 -6.72
N SER A 66 -4.20 -0.50 -5.73
CA SER A 66 -4.89 -1.80 -5.85
C SER A 66 -6.21 -1.75 -6.61
N SER A 67 -6.76 -0.55 -6.88
CA SER A 67 -8.06 -0.38 -7.52
C SER A 67 -8.07 -0.82 -8.99
N GLY A 68 -9.23 -1.31 -9.45
CA GLY A 68 -9.44 -1.63 -10.86
C GLY A 68 -9.32 -0.40 -11.77
N ASP A 69 -9.67 0.79 -11.27
CA ASP A 69 -9.59 2.03 -12.05
C ASP A 69 -8.16 2.52 -12.24
N PHE A 70 -7.29 2.34 -11.25
CA PHE A 70 -5.85 2.58 -11.42
C PHE A 70 -5.26 1.67 -12.48
N ARG A 71 -5.59 0.37 -12.46
CA ARG A 71 -5.14 -0.57 -13.49
C ARG A 71 -5.66 -0.21 -14.89
N LYS A 72 -6.91 0.27 -15.01
CA LYS A 72 -7.46 0.75 -16.28
C LYS A 72 -6.69 1.96 -16.80
N LEU A 73 -6.34 2.91 -15.93
CA LEU A 73 -5.57 4.09 -16.33
C LEU A 73 -4.17 3.72 -16.80
N LEU A 74 -3.48 2.81 -16.12
CA LEU A 74 -2.16 2.31 -16.56
C LEU A 74 -2.21 1.65 -17.96
N ASN A 75 -3.34 1.02 -18.31
CA ASN A 75 -3.52 0.43 -19.63
C ASN A 75 -3.75 1.47 -20.75
N THR A 76 -3.88 2.76 -20.42
CA THR A 76 -4.13 3.85 -21.38
C THR A 76 -2.90 4.71 -21.70
N GLU A 77 -1.71 4.11 -21.72
CA GLU A 77 -0.41 4.80 -21.90
C GLU A 77 -0.10 5.87 -20.82
N MET A 78 -0.84 5.85 -19.70
CA MET A 78 -0.67 6.78 -18.59
C MET A 78 0.37 6.26 -17.60
N THR A 79 1.23 7.14 -17.10
CA THR A 79 2.20 6.77 -16.06
C THR A 79 1.51 6.54 -14.72
N ALA A 80 2.14 5.76 -13.83
CA ALA A 80 1.63 5.53 -12.47
C ALA A 80 1.45 6.84 -11.69
N GLU A 81 2.34 7.81 -11.87
CA GLU A 81 2.24 9.12 -11.22
C GLU A 81 1.04 9.93 -11.72
N GLU A 82 0.78 9.92 -13.04
CA GLU A 82 -0.38 10.59 -13.63
C GLU A 82 -1.69 9.92 -13.20
N ALA A 83 -1.73 8.59 -13.19
CA ALA A 83 -2.90 7.84 -12.74
C ALA A 83 -3.19 8.07 -11.24
N LEU A 84 -2.15 8.11 -10.40
CA LEU A 84 -2.25 8.47 -8.98
C LEU A 84 -2.75 9.90 -8.79
N LYS A 85 -2.19 10.87 -9.53
CA LYS A 85 -2.66 12.27 -9.47
C LYS A 85 -4.10 12.42 -9.91
N ARG A 86 -4.53 11.66 -10.92
CA ARG A 86 -5.91 11.69 -11.43
C ARG A 86 -6.90 11.12 -10.41
N LEU A 87 -6.64 9.93 -9.90
CA LEU A 87 -7.52 9.28 -8.91
C LEU A 87 -7.45 9.94 -7.54
N GLY A 88 -6.27 10.42 -7.15
CA GLY A 88 -6.09 11.18 -5.91
C GLY A 88 -6.88 12.49 -5.91
N LYS A 89 -7.05 13.16 -7.05
CA LYS A 89 -7.90 14.36 -7.18
C LYS A 89 -9.41 14.07 -7.22
N GLU A 90 -9.81 12.87 -7.64
CA GLU A 90 -11.23 12.48 -7.65
C GLU A 90 -11.71 11.96 -6.28
N THR A 91 -10.77 11.64 -5.39
CA THR A 91 -11.04 11.12 -4.05
C THR A 91 -11.02 12.22 -2.97
N PHE A 92 -10.58 13.45 -3.29
CA PHE A 92 -10.46 14.61 -2.38
C PHE A 92 -10.81 15.95 -3.05
#